data_AF-A0A6A2FMY7-F1
#
_entry.id   AF-A0A6A2FMY7-F1
#
_cell.length_a   1.000
_cell.length_b   1.000
_cell.length_c   1.000
_cell.angle_alpha   90.00
_cell.angle_beta   90.00
_cell.angle_gamma   90.00
#
_symmetry.space_group_name_H-M   'P 1'
#
loop_
_entity.id
_entity.type
_entity.pdbx_description
1 polymer ?
#
loop_
_entity_poly.entity_id
_entity_poly.type
_entity_poly.pdbx_seq_one_letter_code
_entity_poly.pdbx_strand_id
1 'polypeptide(L)'
;MNYQNIKTFEDALAATGETFNLPDGLSADTIAYEKLKIVAKALNEGWTPDWTNSKERKYTVVLYNYQPGGVGFVDSGCDYWNSVTYCGSRLCYPSAEIAMYAGKQFRDLYNQFFN
;
A
#
# COMPACT_ATOMS: atom_id res chain seq x y z
N MET A 1 16.19 -2.01 -8.51
CA MET A 1 15.66 -0.95 -9.40
C MET A 1 15.61 0.34 -8.57
N ASN A 2 15.24 1.49 -9.14
CA ASN A 2 14.99 2.68 -8.33
C ASN A 2 13.47 2.84 -8.24
N TYR A 3 12.90 2.81 -7.03
CA TYR A 3 11.45 2.87 -6.81
C TYR A 3 10.79 4.08 -7.49
N GLN A 4 11.56 5.14 -7.75
CA GLN A 4 11.14 6.36 -8.47
C GLN A 4 10.81 6.15 -9.95
N ASN A 5 11.17 5.00 -10.53
CA ASN A 5 10.86 4.65 -11.91
C ASN A 5 9.42 4.14 -12.07
N ILE A 6 8.76 3.72 -10.98
CA ILE A 6 7.41 3.16 -11.00
C ILE A 6 6.42 4.31 -10.80
N LYS A 7 6.04 4.98 -11.89
CA LYS A 7 5.13 6.15 -11.86
C LYS A 7 3.70 5.77 -12.18
N THR A 8 3.52 4.74 -13.00
CA THR A 8 2.21 4.28 -13.46
C THR A 8 2.01 2.81 -13.10
N PHE A 9 0.76 2.34 -13.22
CA PHE A 9 0.45 0.93 -13.04
C PHE A 9 1.10 0.06 -14.12
N GLU A 10 1.24 0.56 -15.35
CA GLU A 10 1.93 -0.13 -16.44
C GLU A 10 3.42 -0.33 -16.14
N ASP A 11 4.08 0.68 -15.55
CA ASP A 11 5.47 0.54 -15.09
C ASP A 11 5.61 -0.55 -14.03
N ALA A 12 4.63 -0.67 -13.13
CA ALA A 12 4.60 -1.71 -12.12
C ALA A 12 4.44 -3.11 -12.74
N LEU A 13 3.61 -3.25 -13.78
CA LEU A 13 3.46 -4.50 -14.53
C LEU A 13 4.75 -4.86 -15.27
N ALA A 14 5.40 -3.89 -15.92
CA ALA A 14 6.67 -4.09 -16.60
C ALA A 14 7.79 -4.50 -15.62
N ALA A 15 7.80 -3.94 -14.42
CA ALA A 15 8.78 -4.26 -13.39
C ALA A 15 8.58 -5.66 -12.77
N THR A 16 7.33 -6.11 -12.60
CA THR A 16 7.04 -7.43 -12.01
C THR A 16 6.96 -8.55 -13.06
N GLY A 17 6.71 -8.20 -14.32
CA GLY A 17 6.40 -9.16 -15.39
C GLY A 17 5.05 -9.83 -15.23
N GLU A 18 4.16 -9.30 -14.39
CA GLU A 18 2.83 -9.86 -14.15
C GLU A 18 1.80 -9.36 -15.17
N THR A 19 0.84 -10.22 -15.50
CA THR A 19 -0.33 -9.86 -16.29
C THR A 19 -1.50 -9.56 -15.36
N PHE A 20 -2.15 -8.40 -15.54
CA PHE A 20 -3.33 -8.04 -14.76
C PHE A 20 -4.61 -8.42 -15.49
N ASN A 21 -5.19 -9.56 -15.12
CA ASN A 21 -6.48 -10.03 -15.61
C ASN A 21 -7.40 -10.29 -14.41
N LEU A 22 -8.48 -9.53 -14.31
CA LEU A 22 -9.50 -9.70 -13.28
C LEU A 22 -10.83 -10.09 -13.93
N PRO A 23 -11.66 -10.90 -13.24
CA PRO A 23 -13.00 -11.21 -13.71
C PRO A 23 -13.89 -9.95 -13.74
N ASP A 24 -14.82 -9.92 -14.70
CA ASP A 24 -15.81 -8.85 -14.80
C ASP A 24 -16.77 -8.86 -13.60
N GLY A 25 -17.27 -7.68 -13.23
CA GLY A 25 -18.26 -7.51 -12.15
C GLY A 25 -17.68 -7.34 -10.75
N LEU A 26 -16.35 -7.21 -10.61
CA LEU A 26 -15.72 -6.81 -9.34
C LEU A 26 -16.01 -5.35 -8.99
N SER A 27 -16.06 -5.08 -7.69
CA SER A 27 -16.19 -3.72 -7.17
C SER A 27 -14.90 -2.92 -7.36
N ALA A 28 -15.04 -1.59 -7.43
CA ALA A 28 -13.92 -0.69 -7.72
C ALA A 28 -12.79 -0.79 -6.67
N ASP A 29 -13.14 -1.00 -5.40
CA ASP A 29 -12.21 -1.21 -4.29
C ASP A 29 -11.39 -2.49 -4.47
N THR A 30 -12.00 -3.57 -4.96
CA THR A 30 -11.30 -4.84 -5.19
C THR A 30 -10.34 -4.72 -6.37
N ILE A 31 -10.77 -4.06 -7.46
CA ILE A 31 -9.89 -3.78 -8.60
C ILE A 31 -8.72 -2.90 -8.16
N ALA A 32 -8.96 -1.87 -7.36
CA ALA A 32 -7.92 -1.00 -6.82
C ALA A 32 -6.96 -1.77 -5.90
N TYR A 33 -7.47 -2.65 -5.05
CA TYR A 33 -6.66 -3.47 -4.15
C TYR A 33 -5.71 -4.38 -4.93
N GLU A 34 -6.19 -5.07 -5.97
CA GLU A 34 -5.35 -5.94 -6.79
C GLU A 34 -4.28 -5.15 -7.55
N LYS A 35 -4.61 -3.95 -8.06
CA LYS A 35 -3.61 -3.06 -8.67
C LYS A 35 -2.54 -2.63 -7.66
N LEU A 36 -2.95 -2.26 -6.45
CA LEU A 36 -2.04 -1.83 -5.39
C LEU A 36 -1.09 -2.93 -4.93
N LYS A 37 -1.50 -4.20 -4.93
CA LYS A 37 -0.59 -5.32 -4.62
C LYS A 37 0.57 -5.40 -5.62
N ILE A 38 0.30 -5.21 -6.91
CA ILE A 38 1.32 -5.25 -7.97
C ILE A 38 2.26 -4.06 -7.82
N VAL A 39 1.71 -2.86 -7.58
CA VAL A 39 2.48 -1.65 -7.30
C VAL A 39 3.39 -1.86 -6.08
N ALA A 40 2.84 -2.37 -4.97
CA ALA A 40 3.62 -2.63 -3.77
C ALA A 40 4.72 -3.67 -4.03
N LYS A 41 4.43 -4.74 -4.77
CA LYS A 41 5.42 -5.75 -5.17
C LYS A 41 6.54 -5.15 -6.02
N ALA A 42 6.18 -4.29 -6.99
CA ALA A 42 7.14 -3.59 -7.84
C ALA A 42 8.05 -2.66 -7.02
N LEU A 43 7.47 -1.88 -6.10
CA LEU A 43 8.19 -0.94 -5.24
C LEU A 43 9.06 -1.65 -4.19
N ASN A 44 8.63 -2.81 -3.71
CA ASN A 44 9.35 -3.60 -2.71
C ASN A 44 10.44 -4.48 -3.31
N GLU A 45 10.47 -4.67 -4.63
CA GLU A 45 11.48 -5.46 -5.34
C GLU A 45 11.68 -6.87 -4.74
N GLY A 46 10.59 -7.50 -4.30
CA GLY A 46 10.61 -8.83 -3.68
C GLY A 46 10.80 -8.83 -2.16
N TRP A 47 10.93 -7.67 -1.51
CA TRP A 47 10.83 -7.59 -0.05
C TRP A 47 9.42 -8.02 0.39
N THR A 48 9.38 -8.92 1.38
CA THR A 48 8.16 -9.37 2.03
C THR A 48 8.34 -9.20 3.55
N PRO A 49 7.31 -8.73 4.26
CA PRO A 49 7.41 -8.52 5.69
C PRO A 49 7.60 -9.85 6.42
N ASP A 50 8.64 -9.94 7.24
CA ASP A 50 8.85 -11.04 8.19
C ASP A 50 8.09 -10.73 9.49
N TRP A 51 6.95 -11.39 9.65
CA TRP A 51 6.09 -11.24 10.84
C TRP A 51 6.67 -11.90 12.09
N THR A 52 7.68 -12.77 11.94
CA THR A 52 8.38 -13.37 13.09
C THR A 52 9.45 -12.45 13.66
N ASN A 53 9.88 -11.44 12.88
CA ASN A 53 10.86 -10.45 13.30
C ASN A 53 10.20 -9.17 13.82
N SER A 54 10.07 -9.07 15.15
CA SER A 54 9.49 -7.90 15.83
C SER A 54 10.36 -6.63 15.75
N LYS A 55 11.61 -6.73 15.29
CA LYS A 55 12.51 -5.58 15.10
C LYS A 55 12.47 -5.01 13.69
N GLU A 56 11.89 -5.73 12.73
CA GLU A 56 11.75 -5.25 11.36
C GLU A 56 10.65 -4.19 11.29
N ARG A 57 11.06 -2.97 10.92
CA ARG A 57 10.13 -1.87 10.68
C ARG A 57 9.36 -2.10 9.38
N LYS A 58 8.04 -1.98 9.47
CA LYS A 58 7.10 -2.15 8.35
C LYS A 58 6.32 -0.86 8.24
N TYR A 59 6.35 -0.25 7.06
CA TYR A 59 5.71 1.03 6.80
C TYR A 59 4.46 0.82 5.94
N THR A 60 3.40 1.58 6.21
CA THR A 60 2.15 1.55 5.44
C THR A 60 1.81 2.95 4.95
N VAL A 61 0.97 3.05 3.92
CA VAL A 61 0.48 4.34 3.43
C VAL A 61 -0.56 4.88 4.39
N VAL A 62 -0.34 6.10 4.88
CA VAL A 62 -1.29 6.85 5.70
C VAL A 62 -1.86 8.00 4.87
N LEU A 63 -3.17 7.99 4.64
CA LEU A 63 -3.87 9.11 3.99
C LEU A 63 -4.49 10.04 5.05
N TYR A 64 -3.86 11.19 5.27
CA TYR A 64 -4.27 12.16 6.31
C TYR A 64 -5.63 12.86 6.06
N ASN A 65 -6.24 12.69 4.88
CA ASN A 65 -7.48 13.40 4.50
C ASN A 65 -8.73 12.49 4.51
N TYR A 66 -8.65 11.27 5.04
CA TYR A 66 -9.79 10.36 5.04
C TYR A 66 -10.69 10.59 6.27
N GLN A 67 -12.01 10.55 6.06
CA GLN A 67 -13.06 10.68 7.10
C GLN A 67 -12.77 9.81 8.34
N PRO A 68 -13.27 10.19 9.54
CA PRO A 68 -13.08 9.45 10.80
C PRO A 68 -13.86 8.11 10.82
N GLY A 69 -13.49 7.20 9.92
CA GLY A 69 -14.17 5.93 9.66
C GLY A 69 -13.45 5.00 8.66
N GLY A 70 -12.45 5.46 7.91
CA GLY A 70 -11.65 4.57 7.05
C GLY A 70 -10.17 4.88 7.12
N VAL A 71 -9.46 4.18 8.01
CA VAL A 71 -7.99 3.97 8.01
C VAL A 71 -7.07 5.21 7.79
N GLY A 72 -7.60 6.43 7.89
CA GLY A 72 -6.87 7.66 8.08
C GLY A 72 -6.46 7.75 9.55
N PHE A 73 -5.19 7.52 9.82
CA PHE A 73 -4.64 7.67 11.17
C PHE A 73 -4.67 9.17 11.54
N VAL A 74 -5.68 9.57 12.30
CA VAL A 74 -5.68 10.82 13.08
C VAL A 74 -5.39 10.42 14.52
N ASP A 75 -4.13 10.57 14.95
CA ASP A 75 -3.76 10.40 16.36
C ASP A 75 -4.16 11.66 17.13
N SER A 76 -5.33 11.62 17.75
CA SER A 76 -5.74 12.60 18.76
C SER A 76 -5.99 11.89 20.09
N GLY A 77 -4.93 11.35 20.69
CA GLY A 77 -4.96 10.81 22.05
C GLY A 77 -4.10 9.58 22.23
N CYS A 78 -2.80 9.78 22.49
CA CYS A 78 -1.87 8.71 22.86
C CYS A 78 -2.04 8.37 24.36
N ASP A 79 -3.02 7.52 24.68
CA ASP A 79 -2.86 6.57 25.79
C ASP A 79 -2.29 5.28 25.19
N TYR A 80 -1.35 4.66 25.91
CA TYR A 80 -0.32 3.72 25.46
C TYR A 80 -0.85 2.37 24.93
N TRP A 81 -1.74 2.37 23.94
CA TRP A 81 -2.31 1.18 23.30
C TRP A 81 -1.92 1.16 21.83
N ASN A 82 -0.94 0.32 21.50
CA ASN A 82 -0.60 -0.04 20.12
C ASN A 82 -1.83 -0.68 19.46
N SER A 83 -2.63 0.11 18.74
CA SER A 83 -3.66 -0.41 17.85
C SER A 83 -2.98 -1.09 16.66
N VAL A 84 -2.77 -2.41 16.78
CA VAL A 84 -2.32 -3.25 15.67
C VAL A 84 -3.47 -3.36 14.67
N THR A 85 -3.55 -2.39 13.78
CA THR A 85 -4.44 -2.46 12.62
C THR A 85 -3.72 -3.29 11.57
N TYR A 86 -4.35 -4.40 11.16
CA TYR A 86 -3.84 -5.26 10.10
C TYR A 86 -3.96 -4.54 8.76
N CYS A 87 -3.06 -3.58 8.49
CA CYS A 87 -2.77 -3.22 7.11
C CYS A 87 -2.32 -4.51 6.43
N GLY A 88 -3.05 -4.94 5.39
CA GLY A 88 -2.78 -6.20 4.73
C GLY A 88 -1.29 -6.29 4.38
N SER A 89 -0.64 -7.40 4.75
CA SER A 89 0.80 -7.61 4.62
C SER A 89 1.39 -7.31 3.24
N ARG A 90 0.52 -7.29 2.24
CA ARG A 90 0.81 -7.04 0.82
C ARG A 90 0.98 -5.54 0.47
N LEU A 91 0.62 -4.63 1.37
CA LEU A 91 0.78 -3.17 1.20
C LEU A 91 1.76 -2.55 2.21
N CYS A 92 2.62 -3.39 2.81
CA CYS A 92 3.73 -2.92 3.63
C CYS A 92 4.94 -2.57 2.75
N TYR A 93 5.77 -1.64 3.22
CA TYR A 93 7.00 -1.20 2.58
C TYR A 93 8.18 -1.25 3.58
N PRO A 94 9.42 -1.46 3.12
CA PRO A 94 10.60 -1.55 3.98
C PRO A 94 11.07 -0.18 4.52
N SER A 95 10.65 0.93 3.88
CA SER A 95 11.04 2.29 4.25
C SER A 95 9.85 3.26 4.23
N ALA A 96 9.88 4.25 5.13
CA ALA A 96 8.91 5.34 5.17
C ALA A 96 8.88 6.14 3.86
N GLU A 97 10.03 6.31 3.19
CA GLU A 97 10.13 7.07 1.94
C GLU A 97 9.37 6.41 0.79
N ILE A 98 9.46 5.08 0.71
CA ILE A 98 8.75 4.29 -0.31
C ILE A 98 7.25 4.34 -0.04
N ALA A 99 6.84 4.21 1.23
CA ALA A 99 5.43 4.36 1.61
C ALA A 99 4.90 5.77 1.27
N MET A 100 5.65 6.83 1.57
CA MET A 100 5.26 8.20 1.20
C MET A 100 5.19 8.39 -0.32
N TYR A 101 6.12 7.80 -1.07
CA TYR A 101 6.10 7.84 -2.53
C TYR A 101 4.87 7.12 -3.08
N ALA A 102 4.59 5.91 -2.61
CA ALA A 102 3.43 5.11 -3.03
C ALA A 102 2.11 5.86 -2.77
N GLY A 103 1.96 6.44 -1.58
CA GLY A 103 0.76 7.19 -1.21
C GLY A 103 0.56 8.50 -1.98
N LYS A 104 1.65 9.15 -2.39
CA LYS A 104 1.58 10.37 -3.23
C LYS A 104 1.30 10.04 -4.70
N GLN A 105 2.01 9.06 -5.23
CA GLN A 105 1.96 8.71 -6.66
C GLN A 105 0.67 7.98 -7.02
N PHE A 106 0.23 7.04 -6.18
CA PHE A 106 -0.95 6.21 -6.42
C PHE A 106 -2.13 6.62 -5.55
N ARG A 107 -2.21 7.91 -5.19
CA ARG A 107 -3.24 8.45 -4.29
C ARG A 107 -4.64 8.08 -4.73
N ASP A 108 -4.93 8.14 -6.03
CA ASP A 108 -6.26 7.84 -6.57
C ASP A 108 -6.63 6.36 -6.43
N LEU A 109 -5.67 5.44 -6.62
CA LEU A 109 -5.88 4.01 -6.35
C LEU A 109 -6.10 3.74 -4.87
N TYR A 110 -5.31 4.38 -4.01
CA TYR A 110 -5.52 4.28 -2.56
C TYR A 110 -6.89 4.83 -2.15
N ASN A 111 -7.33 5.96 -2.71
CA ASN A 111 -8.67 6.50 -2.47
C ASN A 111 -9.77 5.52 -2.90
N GLN A 112 -9.64 4.90 -4.08
CA GLN A 112 -10.59 3.89 -4.56
C GLN A 112 -10.60 2.62 -3.71
N PHE A 113 -9.46 2.23 -3.16
CA PHE A 113 -9.38 1.08 -2.25
C PHE A 113 -10.05 1.35 -0.90
N PHE A 114 -9.97 2.58 -0.40
CA PHE A 114 -10.53 2.92 0.91
C PHE A 114 -12.01 3.31 0.89
N ASN A 115 -12.55 3.68 -0.28
CA ASN A 115 -13.90 4.20 -0.47
C ASN A 115 -14.88 3.12 -0.95
#